data_AF-A0A973DCZ8-F1
#
_entry.id   AF-A0A973DCZ8-F1
#
_cell.length_a   1.000
_cell.length_b   1.000
_cell.length_c   1.000
_cell.angle_alpha   90.00
_cell.angle_beta   90.00
_cell.angle_gamma   90.00
#
_symmetry.space_group_name_H-M   'P 1'
#
loop_
_entity.id
_entity.type
_entity.pdbx_description
1 polymer ?
#
loop_
_entity_poly.entity_id
_entity_poly.type
_entity_poly.pdbx_seq_one_letter_code
_entity_poly.pdbx_strand_id
1 'polypeptide(L)' 'MILTVGKNGAIPLPNELCEDSKISIGDILIFTIIEDNRSIKLEKFEDQTLSDEQIEAHGNLTRVEEINLKDFE' A
#
# COMPACT_ATOMS: atom_id res chain seq x y z
N MET A 1 11.86 10.79 3.59
CA MET A 1 12.40 9.48 3.17
C MET A 1 12.16 9.35 1.68
N ILE A 2 13.17 8.94 0.89
CA ILE A 2 13.00 8.67 -0.54
C ILE A 2 12.91 7.16 -0.68
N LEU A 3 11.81 6.67 -1.27
CA LEU A 3 11.56 5.24 -1.49
C LEU A 3 11.55 4.99 -2.99
N THR A 4 12.15 3.88 -3.41
CA THR A 4 12.12 3.44 -4.81
C THR A 4 10.90 2.56 -5.02
N VAL A 5 10.10 2.89 -6.04
CA VAL A 5 8.98 2.05 -6.45
C VAL A 5 9.53 0.82 -7.18
N GLY A 6 9.11 -0.37 -6.75
CA GLY A 6 9.49 -1.66 -7.31
C GLY A 6 8.71 -2.01 -8.55
N LYS A 7 8.81 -3.26 -8.99
CA LYS A 7 8.04 -3.75 -10.14
C LYS A 7 6.54 -3.65 -9.84
N ASN A 8 5.75 -3.45 -10.89
CA ASN A 8 4.29 -3.33 -10.80
C ASN A 8 3.78 -2.21 -9.87
N GLY A 9 4.61 -1.21 -9.56
CA GLY A 9 4.19 -0.12 -8.68
C GLY A 9 4.26 -0.46 -7.18
N ALA A 10 4.95 -1.53 -6.81
CA ALA A 10 5.11 -1.92 -5.40
C ALA A 10 5.83 -0.83 -4.62
N ILE A 11 5.23 -0.34 -3.53
CA ILE A 11 5.83 0.68 -2.68
C ILE A 11 6.36 -0.02 -1.41
N PRO A 12 7.67 0.02 -1.14
CA PRO A 12 8.23 -0.59 0.05
C PRO A 12 7.79 0.23 1.26
N LEU A 13 7.06 -0.39 2.18
CA LEU A 13 6.68 0.25 3.43
C LEU A 13 7.79 0.02 4.47
N PRO A 14 8.43 1.09 4.99
CA PRO A 14 9.41 0.95 6.05
C PRO A 14 8.74 0.47 7.34
N ASN A 15 9.42 -0.42 8.08
CA ASN A 15 8.89 -1.01 9.32
C ASN A 15 8.42 0.03 10.33
N GLU A 16 9.12 1.16 10.46
CA GLU A 16 8.73 2.26 11.35
C GLU A 16 7.32 2.78 11.07
N LEU A 17 6.90 2.86 9.79
CA LEU A 17 5.54 3.27 9.44
C LEU A 17 4.52 2.16 9.71
N CYS A 18 4.89 0.89 9.51
CA CYS A 18 4.03 -0.24 9.88
C CYS A 18 3.77 -0.30 11.39
N GLU A 19 4.81 -0.10 12.20
CA GLU A 19 4.70 -0.12 13.67
C GLU A 19 3.90 1.07 14.19
N ASP A 20 4.16 2.29 13.69
CA ASP A 20 3.46 3.50 14.11
C ASP A 20 1.99 3.50 13.65
N SER A 21 1.71 3.01 12.44
CA SER A 21 0.37 2.97 11.84
C SER A 21 -0.41 1.67 12.13
N LYS A 22 0.18 0.71 12.87
CA LYS A 22 -0.40 -0.62 13.15
C LYS A 22 -0.89 -1.34 11.89
N ILE A 23 -0.10 -1.26 10.84
CA ILE A 23 -0.36 -1.93 9.56
C ILE A 23 0.28 -3.31 9.63
N SER A 24 -0.49 -4.35 9.29
CA SER A 24 -0.03 -5.73 9.27
C SER A 24 -0.08 -6.30 7.86
N ILE A 25 0.71 -7.35 7.60
CA ILE A 25 0.57 -8.13 6.37
C ILE A 25 -0.87 -8.65 6.28
N GLY A 26 -1.48 -8.46 5.11
CA GLY A 26 -2.87 -8.81 4.81
C GLY A 26 -3.86 -7.66 4.99
N ASP A 27 -3.49 -6.54 5.62
CA ASP A 27 -4.36 -5.36 5.72
C ASP A 27 -4.63 -4.74 4.34
N ILE A 28 -5.80 -4.14 4.18
CA ILE A 28 -6.25 -3.42 3.01
C ILE A 28 -6.05 -1.92 3.26
N LEU A 29 -5.32 -1.27 2.37
CA LEU A 29 -5.08 0.17 2.39
C LEU A 29 -5.75 0.83 1.20
N ILE A 30 -6.17 2.08 1.38
CA ILE A 30 -6.66 2.93 0.30
C ILE A 30 -5.63 3.99 -0.05
N PHE A 31 -5.35 4.12 -1.35
CA PHE A 31 -4.51 5.16 -1.91
C PHE A 31 -5.36 6.34 -2.35
N THR A 32 -5.05 7.53 -1.85
CA THR A 32 -5.66 8.78 -2.32
C THR A 32 -4.58 9.74 -2.78
N ILE A 33 -4.71 10.24 -4.00
CA ILE A 33 -3.84 11.29 -4.52
C ILE A 33 -4.37 12.64 -4.02
N ILE A 34 -3.53 13.43 -3.34
CA ILE A 34 -3.93 14.74 -2.81
C ILE A 34 -3.45 15.85 -3.77
N GLU A 35 -4.42 16.67 -4.19
CA GLU A 35 -4.47 17.97 -4.92
C GLU A 35 -3.34 18.45 -5.86
N ASP A 36 -2.13 17.91 -5.83
CA ASP A 36 -1.01 18.33 -6.69
C ASP A 36 -0.34 17.17 -7.44
N ASN A 37 -0.90 15.95 -7.40
CA ASN A 37 -0.32 14.71 -7.97
C ASN A 37 1.10 14.36 -7.47
N ARG A 38 1.59 15.06 -6.45
CA ARG A 38 2.94 14.89 -5.87
C ARG A 38 2.91 14.20 -4.51
N SER A 39 1.72 13.88 -4.00
CA SER A 39 1.57 13.25 -2.70
C SER A 39 0.48 12.18 -2.77
N ILE A 40 0.82 11.03 -2.22
CA ILE A 40 -0.07 9.88 -2.08
C ILE A 40 -0.30 9.70 -0.59
N LYS A 41 -1.56 9.64 -0.19
CA LYS A 41 -1.97 9.28 1.16
C LYS A 41 -2.33 7.80 1.18
N LEU A 42 -1.74 7.07 2.09
CA LEU A 42 -2.17 5.72 2.44
C LEU A 42 -2.96 5.77 3.74
N GLU A 43 -4.13 5.14 3.75
CA GLU A 43 -4.93 4.98 4.95
C GLU A 43 -5.42 3.54 5.06
N LYS A 44 -5.61 3.06 6.29
CA LYS A 44 -6.24 1.76 6.51
C LYS A 44 -7.70 1.83 6.08
N PHE A 45 -8.09 0.98 5.14
CA PHE A 45 -9.46 0.96 4.66
C PHE A 45 -10.39 0.41 5.75
N GLU A 46 -11.61 0.93 5.85
CA GLU A 46 -12.52 0.53 6.93
C GLU A 46 -12.95 -0.95 6.78
N ASP A 47 -13.20 -1.39 5.54
CA ASP A 47 -13.60 -2.76 5.25
C ASP A 47 -12.39 -3.65 4.91
N GLN A 48 -11.96 -4.45 5.90
CA GLN A 48 -10.85 -5.40 5.77
C GLN A 48 -11.31 -6.78 5.28
N THR A 49 -12.55 -6.91 4.80
CA THR A 49 -13.13 -8.19 4.37
C THR A 49 -13.21 -8.33 2.86
N LEU A 50 -12.76 -7.30 2.11
CA LEU A 50 -12.75 -7.31 0.66
C LEU A 50 -11.84 -8.41 0.11
N SER A 51 -12.35 -9.10 -0.91
CA SER A 51 -11.58 -10.07 -1.70
C SER A 51 -10.69 -9.37 -2.70
N ASP A 52 -9.67 -10.06 -3.19
CA ASP A 52 -8.68 -9.50 -4.13
C ASP A 52 -9.36 -8.94 -5.39
N GLU A 53 -10.40 -9.62 -5.91
CA GLU A 53 -11.21 -9.11 -7.04
C GLU A 53 -11.89 -7.77 -6.76
N GLN A 54 -12.35 -7.53 -5.53
CA GLN A 54 -12.98 -6.26 -5.13
C GLN A 54 -11.95 -5.15 -4.97
N ILE A 55 -10.78 -5.49 -4.45
CA ILE A 55 -9.63 -4.58 -4.31
C ILE A 55 -9.20 -4.11 -5.71
N GLU A 56 -9.01 -5.06 -6.63
CA GLU A 56 -8.68 -4.77 -8.03
C GLU A 56 -9.76 -3.94 -8.74
N ALA A 57 -11.04 -4.28 -8.53
CA ALA A 57 -12.16 -3.53 -9.13
C ALA A 57 -12.27 -2.08 -8.63
N HIS A 58 -11.85 -1.80 -7.39
CA HIS A 58 -11.82 -0.44 -6.85
C HIS A 58 -10.68 0.40 -7.45
N GLY A 59 -9.59 -0.23 -7.89
CA GLY A 59 -8.43 0.41 -8.54
C GLY A 59 -7.54 1.27 -7.65
N ASN A 60 -8.03 1.68 -6.48
CA ASN A 60 -7.31 2.51 -5.50
C ASN A 60 -7.03 1.77 -4.18
N LEU A 61 -7.49 0.53 -4.05
CA LEU A 61 -7.23 -0.30 -2.89
C LEU A 61 -6.00 -1.17 -3.15
N THR A 62 -5.27 -1.46 -2.10
CA THR A 62 -4.16 -2.40 -2.13
C THR A 62 -4.17 -3.27 -0.91
N ARG A 63 -3.60 -4.46 -1.05
CA ARG A 63 -3.31 -5.33 0.07
C ARG A 63 -1.85 -5.16 0.49
N VAL A 64 -1.59 -5.18 1.79
CA VAL A 64 -0.24 -5.23 2.33
C VAL A 64 0.26 -6.65 2.20
N GLU A 65 1.33 -6.84 1.45
CA GLU A 65 1.96 -8.15 1.27
C GLU A 65 3.41 -8.11 1.72
N GLU A 66 3.97 -9.28 1.98
CA GLU A 66 5.39 -9.39 2.32
C GLU A 66 6.22 -8.95 1.11
N ILE A 67 7.11 -7.98 1.35
CA ILE A 67 7.95 -7.44 0.30
C ILE A 67 8.95 -8.48 -0.20
N ASN A 68 8.88 -8.80 -1.48
CA ASN A 68 9.88 -9.64 -2.12
C ASN A 68 11.06 -8.76 -2.57
N LEU A 69 12.17 -8.81 -1.83
CA LEU A 69 13.36 -7.97 -2.10
C LEU A 69 13.93 -8.12 -3.53
N LYS A 70 13.73 -9.27 -4.16
CA LYS A 70 14.11 -9.53 -5.57
C LYS A 70 13.39 -8.66 -6.59
N ASP A 71 12.25 -8.09 -6.20
CA ASP A 71 11.44 -7.22 -7.06
C ASP A 71 11.96 -5.78 -7.12
N PHE A 72 12.97 -5.48 -6.30
CA PHE A 72 13.62 -4.17 -6.15
C PHE A 72 15.13 -4.22 -6.46
N GLU A 73 15.63 -5.35 -6.97
CA GLU A 73 17.03 -5.55 -7.42
C GLU A 73 17.27 -5.02 -8.85
#